data_AF-A0A4S1M2M6-F1
#
_entry.id   AF-A0A4S1M2M6-F1
#
_cell.length_a   1.000
_cell.length_b   1.000
_cell.length_c   1.000
_cell.angle_alpha   90.00
_cell.angle_beta   90.00
_cell.angle_gamma   90.00
#
_symmetry.space_group_name_H-M   'P 1'
#
loop_
_entity.id
_entity.type
_entity.pdbx_description
1 polymer ?
#
loop_
_entity_poly.entity_id
_entity_poly.type
_entity_poly.pdbx_seq_one_letter_code
_entity_poly.pdbx_strand_id
1 'polypeptide(L)' 'SRGLGKQRGKLPWPLKGSVLHNFGTRQTGQVNWKGMVLSANYGQQVKAVYPGTVVFAEYLRGYGLVVLLDHGKGD' A
#
# COMPACT_ATOMS: atom_id res chain seq x y z
N SER A 1 -6.99 -5.78 -16.92
CA SER A 1 -7.39 -6.17 -15.54
C SER A 1 -8.79 -5.62 -15.24
N ARG A 2 -9.49 -6.14 -14.21
CA ARG A 2 -10.86 -5.69 -13.84
C ARG A 2 -10.89 -4.55 -12.80
N GLY A 3 -9.74 -3.97 -12.42
CA GLY A 3 -9.62 -2.99 -11.33
C GLY A 3 -9.87 -3.57 -9.94
N LEU A 4 -9.64 -2.78 -8.89
CA LEU A 4 -9.80 -3.22 -7.49
C LEU A 4 -11.27 -3.25 -7.01
N GLY A 5 -12.19 -2.54 -7.67
CA GLY A 5 -13.56 -2.38 -7.19
C GLY A 5 -14.32 -3.68 -6.89
N LYS A 6 -14.11 -4.73 -7.71
CA LYS A 6 -14.74 -6.07 -7.50
C LYS A 6 -14.05 -6.93 -6.42
N GLN A 7 -12.91 -6.48 -5.89
CA GLN A 7 -12.08 -7.21 -4.92
C GLN A 7 -12.22 -6.70 -3.49
N ARG A 8 -13.20 -5.82 -3.22
CA ARG A 8 -13.48 -5.31 -1.88
C ARG A 8 -13.64 -6.46 -0.88
N GLY A 9 -12.82 -6.45 0.17
CA GLY A 9 -12.81 -7.48 1.21
C GLY A 9 -12.20 -8.83 0.82
N LYS A 10 -11.63 -8.96 -0.38
CA LYS A 10 -11.08 -10.22 -0.91
C LYS A 10 -9.57 -10.19 -1.18
N LEU A 11 -8.96 -9.00 -1.09
CA LEU A 11 -7.54 -8.82 -1.35
C LEU A 11 -6.71 -9.46 -0.23
N PRO A 12 -5.63 -10.19 -0.57
CA PRO A 12 -4.69 -10.67 0.42
C PRO A 12 -3.88 -9.51 1.01
N TRP A 13 -3.26 -9.74 2.16
CA TRP A 13 -2.25 -8.84 2.69
C TRP A 13 -0.97 -8.87 1.81
N PRO A 14 -0.29 -7.73 1.59
CA PRO A 14 0.93 -7.66 0.78
C PRO A 14 2.14 -8.33 1.46
N LEU A 15 2.09 -8.47 2.80
CA LEU A 15 3.06 -9.18 3.62
C LEU A 15 2.41 -9.64 4.93
N LYS A 16 3.07 -10.52 5.68
CA LYS A 16 2.67 -10.88 7.05
C LYS A 16 3.34 -9.94 8.05
N GLY A 17 2.55 -9.15 8.77
CA GLY A 17 3.01 -8.16 9.75
C GLY A 17 1.85 -7.62 10.58
N SER A 18 2.16 -6.98 11.70
CA SER A 18 1.16 -6.26 12.52
C SER A 18 0.86 -4.89 11.93
N VAL A 19 -0.37 -4.42 12.13
CA VAL A 19 -0.75 -3.05 11.77
C VAL A 19 -0.18 -2.09 12.82
N LEU A 20 0.68 -1.17 12.39
CA LEU A 20 1.24 -0.11 13.24
C LEU A 20 0.35 1.14 13.20
N HIS A 21 -0.16 1.48 12.02
CA HIS A 21 -1.07 2.60 11.81
C HIS A 21 -2.20 2.22 10.84
N ASN A 22 -3.43 2.57 11.21
CA ASN A 22 -4.60 2.37 10.37
C ASN A 22 -4.85 3.61 9.50
N PHE A 23 -5.52 3.40 8.36
CA PHE A 23 -6.01 4.51 7.56
C PHE A 23 -6.92 5.43 8.38
N GLY A 24 -6.74 6.75 8.23
CA GLY A 24 -7.58 7.76 8.87
C GLY A 24 -7.28 8.04 10.34
N THR A 25 -6.39 7.28 10.99
CA THR A 25 -5.97 7.61 12.36
C THR A 25 -5.06 8.82 12.38
N ARG A 26 -5.00 9.51 13.52
CA ARG A 26 -4.18 10.71 13.68
C ARG A 26 -2.69 10.36 13.54
N GLN A 27 -1.99 11.10 12.69
CA GLN A 27 -0.54 11.16 12.60
C GLN A 27 -0.04 12.31 13.51
N THR A 28 1.05 12.98 13.15
CA THR A 28 1.58 14.11 13.90
C THR A 28 0.79 15.38 13.57
N GLY A 29 0.59 16.25 14.57
CA GLY A 29 -0.17 17.49 14.40
C GLY A 29 -1.65 17.27 14.07
N GLN A 30 -2.12 17.87 12.97
CA GLN A 30 -3.50 17.77 12.47
C GLN A 30 -3.61 16.88 11.21
N VAL A 31 -2.59 16.09 10.89
CA VAL A 31 -2.58 15.20 9.73
C VAL A 31 -3.09 13.82 10.13
N ASN A 32 -3.90 13.20 9.28
CA ASN A 32 -4.32 11.80 9.42
C ASN A 32 -3.58 10.93 8.40
N TRP A 33 -3.28 9.69 8.77
CA TRP A 33 -2.70 8.69 7.88
C TRP A 33 -3.58 8.49 6.64
N LYS A 34 -2.99 8.62 5.45
CA LYS A 34 -3.66 8.40 4.15
C LYS A 34 -3.52 6.97 3.63
N GLY A 35 -2.95 6.07 4.44
CA GLY A 35 -2.76 4.66 4.16
C GLY A 35 -2.58 3.88 5.46
N MET A 36 -2.26 2.59 5.33
CA MET A 36 -1.90 1.74 6.47
C MET A 36 -0.39 1.52 6.53
N VAL A 37 0.15 1.39 7.74
CA VAL A 37 1.55 1.02 7.96
C VAL A 37 1.61 -0.36 8.60
N LEU A 38 2.34 -1.27 7.96
CA LEU A 38 2.57 -2.63 8.44
C LEU A 38 4.01 -2.76 8.93
N SER A 39 4.21 -3.50 10.01
CA SER A 39 5.55 -3.92 10.42
C SER A 39 6.12 -4.94 9.41
N ALA A 40 7.43 -4.86 9.19
CA ALA A 40 8.15 -5.77 8.32
C ALA A 40 9.58 -5.96 8.83
N ASN A 41 10.12 -7.15 8.61
CA ASN A 41 11.55 -7.41 8.82
C ASN A 41 12.36 -6.83 7.65
N TYR A 42 13.62 -6.47 7.91
CA TYR A 42 14.52 -6.04 6.83
C TYR A 42 14.67 -7.14 5.78
N GLY A 43 14.54 -6.78 4.49
CA GLY A 43 14.57 -7.72 3.37
C GLY A 43 13.32 -8.58 3.21
N GLN A 44 12.28 -8.41 4.03
CA GLN A 44 11.03 -9.15 3.88
C GLN A 44 10.35 -8.81 2.55
N GLN A 45 10.01 -9.84 1.78
CA GLN A 45 9.37 -9.66 0.47
C GLN A 45 7.96 -9.06 0.62
N VAL A 46 7.70 -8.01 -0.15
CA VAL A 46 6.37 -7.40 -0.33
C VAL A 46 5.79 -7.89 -1.64
N LYS A 47 4.53 -8.35 -1.63
CA LYS A 47 3.82 -8.84 -2.81
C LYS A 47 2.71 -7.87 -3.21
N ALA A 48 2.50 -7.73 -4.51
CA ALA A 48 1.32 -7.03 -5.03
C ALA A 48 0.04 -7.73 -4.53
N VAL A 49 -0.92 -6.94 -4.03
CA VAL A 49 -2.21 -7.48 -3.55
C VAL A 49 -3.13 -7.90 -4.70
N TYR A 50 -2.86 -7.43 -5.91
CA TYR A 50 -3.63 -7.73 -7.11
C TYR A 50 -2.74 -7.58 -8.37
N PRO A 51 -3.04 -8.26 -9.50
CA PRO A 51 -2.33 -8.02 -10.74
C PRO A 51 -2.43 -6.54 -11.18
N GLY A 52 -1.32 -5.97 -11.61
CA GLY A 52 -1.22 -4.57 -12.05
C GLY A 52 0.08 -4.31 -12.79
N THR A 53 0.21 -3.09 -13.29
CA THR A 53 1.42 -2.63 -14.00
C THR A 53 2.16 -1.64 -13.11
N VAL A 54 3.48 -1.78 -12.98
CA VAL A 54 4.29 -0.79 -12.27
C VAL A 54 4.30 0.50 -13.10
N VAL A 55 3.82 1.59 -12.51
CA VAL A 55 3.78 2.93 -13.13
C VAL A 55 4.72 3.92 -12.46
N PHE A 56 5.29 3.55 -11.31
CA PHE A 56 6.28 4.33 -10.57
C PHE A 56 7.14 3.39 -9.72
N ALA A 57 8.45 3.62 -9.66
CA ALA A 57 9.39 2.83 -8.86
C ALA A 57 10.62 3.68 -8.46
N GLU A 58 10.40 4.74 -7.70
CA GLU A 58 11.43 5.74 -7.37
C GLU A 58 11.37 6.21 -5.92
N TYR A 59 12.39 6.94 -5.49
CA TYR A 59 12.42 7.57 -4.17
C TYR A 59 11.52 8.81 -4.09
N LEU A 60 10.69 8.86 -3.06
CA LEU A 60 9.88 10.03 -2.69
C LEU A 60 10.26 10.55 -1.32
N ARG A 61 10.52 11.85 -1.23
CA ARG A 61 10.87 12.52 0.04
C ARG A 61 9.78 12.26 1.09
N GLY A 62 10.19 11.75 2.25
CA GLY A 62 9.29 11.42 3.36
C GLY A 62 8.68 10.02 3.31
N TYR A 63 8.68 9.34 2.16
CA TYR A 63 8.16 7.97 1.99
C TYR A 63 9.24 6.91 1.75
N GLY A 64 10.43 7.32 1.30
CA GLY A 64 11.49 6.40 0.91
C GLY A 64 11.28 5.85 -0.50
N LEU A 65 11.70 4.62 -0.75
CA LEU A 65 11.45 3.95 -2.03
C LEU A 65 9.96 3.60 -2.15
N VAL A 66 9.34 4.03 -3.24
CA VAL A 66 7.91 3.86 -3.48
C VAL A 66 7.68 3.15 -4.80
N VAL A 67 6.74 2.20 -4.78
CA VAL A 67 6.25 1.50 -5.98
C VAL A 67 4.74 1.72 -6.09
N LEU A 68 4.26 2.25 -7.23
CA LEU A 68 2.83 2.32 -7.55
C LEU A 68 2.49 1.32 -8.65
N LEU A 69 1.40 0.60 -8.42
CA LEU A 69 0.82 -0.35 -9.36
C LEU A 69 -0.52 0.21 -9.85
N ASP A 70 -0.68 0.36 -11.16
CA ASP A 70 -1.99 0.58 -11.77
C ASP A 70 -2.70 -0.77 -11.94
N HIS A 71 -3.82 -0.95 -11.24
CA HIS A 71 -4.64 -2.15 -11.33
C HIS A 71 -5.73 -2.06 -12.40
N GLY A 72 -5.77 -0.97 -13.17
CA GLY A 72 -6.71 -0.65 -14.23
C GLY A 72 -8.04 -0.13 -13.71
N LYS A 73 -8.79 0.59 -14.56
CA LYS A 73 -10.08 1.23 -14.25
C LYS A 73 -10.01 2.38 -13.24
N GLY A 74 -8.84 2.97 -13.05
CA GLY A 74 -8.65 4.27 -12.39
C GLY A 74 -9.00 4.22 -10.90
N ASP A 75 -8.23 3.42 -10.15
CA ASP A 75 -8.33 3.28 -8.69
C ASP A 75 -8.63 4.60 -7.94
#